data_AF-A0A7W1JDY9-F1
#
_entry.id   AF-A0A7W1JDY9-F1
#
_cell.length_a   1.000
_cell.length_b   1.000
_cell.length_c   1.000
_cell.angle_alpha   90.00
_cell.angle_beta   90.00
_cell.angle_gamma   90.00
#
_symmetry.space_group_name_H-M   'P 1'
#
loop_
_entity.id
_entity.type
_entity.pdbx_description
1 polymer ?
#
loop_
_entity_poly.entity_id
_entity_poly.type
_entity_poly.pdbx_seq_one_letter_code
_entity_poly.pdbx_strand_id
1 'polypeptide(L)'
;MPYEIFTRKQTRMSSPAVSIAAIGRIALNQAATQIFQSNAVELVLLLWDDARHRIAVRPITKKDKRAYALSRGKSSAMFSAKTFLEYIGYDYSETRAFPAQWNEEEGMLEVEIPIEHFKGKQQARFLPLETQPPLKIRAK
;
A
#
# COMPACT_ATOMS: atom_id res chain seq x y z
N MET A 1 -32.30 -34.06 15.66
CA MET A 1 -32.08 -33.32 14.40
C MET A 1 -30.58 -33.22 14.20
N PRO A 2 -29.99 -33.84 13.17
CA PRO A 2 -28.54 -33.79 12.99
C PRO A 2 -28.14 -32.43 12.41
N TYR A 3 -27.29 -31.71 13.14
CA TYR A 3 -26.69 -30.47 12.66
C TYR A 3 -25.54 -30.80 11.71
N GLU A 4 -25.56 -30.23 10.50
CA GLU A 4 -24.52 -30.39 9.50
C GLU A 4 -23.36 -29.43 9.77
N ILE A 5 -22.13 -29.96 9.77
CA ILE A 5 -20.92 -29.17 10.01
C ILE A 5 -20.66 -28.33 8.76
N PHE A 6 -20.93 -27.03 8.85
CA PHE A 6 -20.59 -26.07 7.80
C PHE A 6 -19.06 -25.91 7.76
N THR A 7 -18.42 -26.69 6.89
CA THR A 7 -16.99 -26.54 6.59
C THR A 7 -16.78 -25.18 5.94
N ARG A 8 -16.34 -24.22 6.76
CA ARG A 8 -15.94 -22.88 6.32
C ARG A 8 -14.91 -23.08 5.20
N LYS A 9 -15.29 -22.83 3.95
CA LYS A 9 -14.36 -22.70 2.81
C LYS A 9 -13.51 -21.46 3.06
N GLN A 10 -12.62 -21.57 4.04
CA GLN A 10 -11.50 -20.67 4.20
C GLN A 10 -10.56 -21.05 3.07
N THR A 11 -10.83 -20.51 1.89
CA THR A 11 -9.81 -20.33 0.88
C THR A 11 -8.78 -19.43 1.54
N ARG A 12 -7.83 -20.03 2.27
CA ARG A 12 -6.56 -19.37 2.53
C ARG A 12 -6.05 -19.03 1.15
N MET A 13 -6.19 -17.77 0.74
CA MET A 13 -5.41 -17.26 -0.37
C MET A 13 -3.95 -17.43 0.07
N SER A 14 -3.34 -18.52 -0.37
CA SER A 14 -1.91 -18.77 -0.28
C SER A 14 -1.12 -17.72 -1.06
N SER A 15 -1.78 -17.04 -1.99
CA SER A 15 -1.25 -15.89 -2.71
C SER A 15 -1.26 -14.64 -1.82
N PRO A 16 -0.18 -13.83 -1.84
CA PRO A 16 -0.16 -12.57 -1.14
C PRO A 16 -1.27 -11.66 -1.69
N ALA A 17 -1.94 -10.92 -0.80
CA ALA A 17 -3.05 -10.04 -1.17
C ALA A 17 -3.02 -8.79 -0.29
N VAL A 18 -3.45 -7.68 -0.88
CA VAL A 18 -3.51 -6.37 -0.25
C VAL A 18 -4.95 -5.88 -0.24
N SER A 19 -5.45 -5.57 0.95
CA SER A 19 -6.77 -5.01 1.17
C SER A 19 -6.68 -3.52 1.48
N ILE A 20 -7.35 -2.70 0.68
CA ILE A 20 -7.52 -1.28 0.95
C ILE A 20 -8.82 -1.11 1.73
N ALA A 21 -8.72 -0.70 2.98
CA ALA A 21 -9.85 -0.47 3.87
C ALA A 21 -10.45 0.93 3.69
N ALA A 22 -11.75 1.05 3.98
CA ALA A 22 -12.50 2.29 3.75
C ALA A 22 -12.03 3.51 4.57
N ILE A 23 -11.16 3.28 5.56
CA ILE A 23 -10.53 4.33 6.39
C ILE A 23 -9.20 4.84 5.77
N GLY A 24 -8.83 4.40 4.56
CA GLY A 24 -7.56 4.74 3.93
C GLY A 24 -6.36 4.01 4.52
N ARG A 25 -6.60 2.78 5.01
CA ARG A 25 -5.54 1.89 5.49
C ARG A 25 -5.33 0.76 4.51
N ILE A 26 -4.07 0.38 4.32
CA ILE A 26 -3.70 -0.78 3.52
C ILE A 26 -3.36 -1.91 4.48
N ALA A 27 -4.05 -3.02 4.34
CA ALA A 27 -3.87 -4.24 5.13
C ALA A 27 -3.30 -5.35 4.25
N LEU A 28 -2.25 -6.00 4.72
CA LEU A 28 -1.58 -7.13 4.09
C LEU A 28 -2.15 -8.43 4.68
N ASN A 29 -2.37 -9.44 3.83
CA ASN A 29 -2.74 -10.77 4.31
C ASN A 29 -1.58 -11.47 5.05
N GLN A 30 -1.83 -12.64 5.61
CA GLN A 30 -0.83 -13.41 6.35
C GLN A 30 0.40 -13.77 5.50
N ALA A 31 0.20 -14.17 4.24
CA ALA A 31 1.28 -14.56 3.33
C ALA A 31 2.22 -13.38 3.02
N ALA A 32 1.65 -12.23 2.66
CA ALA A 32 2.41 -11.00 2.49
C ALA A 32 3.11 -10.63 3.81
N THR A 33 2.38 -10.60 4.92
CA THR A 33 2.94 -10.25 6.25
C THR A 33 4.13 -11.13 6.62
N GLN A 34 4.09 -12.43 6.32
CA GLN A 34 5.18 -13.35 6.61
C GLN A 34 6.46 -13.01 5.82
N ILE A 35 6.33 -12.58 4.57
CA ILE A 35 7.48 -12.13 3.76
C ILE A 35 8.12 -10.88 4.38
N PHE A 36 7.31 -9.90 4.82
CA PHE A 36 7.83 -8.71 5.50
C PHE A 36 8.39 -9.02 6.90
N GLN A 37 7.85 -10.02 7.59
CA GLN A 37 8.34 -10.47 8.90
C GLN A 37 9.71 -11.14 8.82
N SER A 38 9.91 -12.03 7.84
CA SER A 38 11.22 -12.69 7.63
C SER A 38 12.34 -11.67 7.40
N ASN A 39 12.01 -10.51 6.83
CA ASN A 39 12.95 -9.42 6.55
C ASN A 39 13.09 -8.40 7.70
N ALA A 40 12.49 -8.64 8.88
CA ALA A 40 12.52 -7.78 10.06
C ALA A 40 12.14 -6.30 9.78
N VAL A 41 11.15 -6.09 8.93
CA VAL A 41 10.82 -4.77 8.38
C VAL A 41 9.85 -4.02 9.28
N GLU A 42 10.21 -2.80 9.67
CA GLU A 42 9.34 -1.89 10.43
C GLU A 42 8.79 -0.74 9.59
N LEU A 43 9.45 -0.44 8.47
CA LEU A 43 9.15 0.68 7.59
C LEU A 43 8.94 0.19 6.16
N VAL A 44 7.91 0.69 5.50
CA VAL A 44 7.62 0.38 4.10
C VAL A 44 7.52 1.65 3.28
N LEU A 45 8.03 1.59 2.06
CA LEU A 45 7.93 2.67 1.08
C LEU A 45 6.91 2.28 0.03
N LEU A 46 6.01 3.21 -0.29
CA LEU A 46 5.01 3.04 -1.33
C LEU A 46 5.52 3.67 -2.62
N LEU A 47 5.53 2.89 -3.69
CA LEU A 47 5.79 3.35 -5.04
C LEU A 47 4.49 3.26 -5.84
N TRP A 48 4.30 4.25 -6.71
CA TRP A 48 3.16 4.33 -7.62
C TRP A 48 3.68 4.37 -9.05
N ASP A 49 3.19 3.45 -9.88
CA ASP A 49 3.36 3.46 -11.33
C ASP A 49 2.07 3.96 -11.98
N ASP A 50 2.09 5.21 -12.45
CA ASP A 50 0.98 5.87 -13.13
C ASP A 50 0.66 5.23 -14.49
N ALA A 51 1.67 4.68 -15.19
CA ALA A 51 1.48 4.11 -16.51
C ALA A 51 0.74 2.76 -16.46
N ARG A 52 0.92 2.00 -15.39
CA ARG A 52 0.34 0.65 -15.22
C ARG A 52 -0.72 0.57 -14.13
N HIS A 53 -1.00 1.66 -13.43
CA HIS A 53 -1.86 1.69 -12.24
C HIS A 53 -1.45 0.66 -11.18
N ARG A 54 -0.15 0.57 -10.92
CA ARG A 54 0.42 -0.41 -9.99
C ARG A 54 0.97 0.27 -8.74
N ILE A 55 0.66 -0.31 -7.59
CA ILE A 55 1.28 0.05 -6.31
C ILE A 55 2.36 -0.98 -6.02
N ALA A 56 3.59 -0.54 -5.75
CA ALA A 56 4.61 -1.41 -5.17
C ALA A 56 4.86 -1.01 -3.71
N VAL A 57 4.93 -2.00 -2.83
CA VAL A 57 5.23 -1.84 -1.41
C VAL A 57 6.62 -2.42 -1.18
N ARG A 58 7.60 -1.55 -0.97
CA ARG A 58 8.97 -1.94 -0.74
C ARG A 58 9.30 -1.89 0.75
N PRO A 59 9.76 -2.98 1.37
CA PRO A 59 10.32 -2.94 2.71
C PRO A 59 11.62 -2.14 2.75
N ILE A 60 11.78 -1.29 3.76
CA ILE A 60 13.04 -0.58 4.00
C ILE A 60 13.48 -0.76 5.46
N THR A 61 14.79 -0.90 5.66
CA THR A 61 15.42 -0.95 6.98
C THR A 61 15.94 0.41 7.43
N LYS A 62 16.22 1.31 6.48
CA LYS A 62 16.68 2.67 6.74
C LYS A 62 15.51 3.57 7.08
N LYS A 63 15.65 4.38 8.14
CA LYS A 63 14.66 5.42 8.47
C LYS A 63 14.62 6.47 7.37
N ASP A 64 13.59 6.41 6.55
CA ASP A 64 13.25 7.43 5.56
C ASP A 64 12.01 8.21 6.01
N LYS A 65 12.00 9.53 5.80
CA LYS A 65 10.85 10.38 6.17
C LYS A 65 9.60 10.07 5.33
N ARG A 66 9.77 9.46 4.15
CA ARG A 66 8.71 9.05 3.23
C ARG A 66 8.20 7.64 3.52
N ALA A 67 8.78 6.95 4.50
CA ALA A 67 8.39 5.60 4.86
C ALA A 67 7.19 5.59 5.79
N TYR A 68 6.31 4.62 5.56
CA TYR A 68 5.16 4.35 6.40
C TYR A 68 5.52 3.30 7.45
N ALA A 69 5.14 3.57 8.70
CA ALA A 69 5.29 2.60 9.78
C ALA A 69 4.31 1.45 9.59
N LEU A 70 4.83 0.23 9.56
CA LEU A 70 4.04 -0.99 9.44
C LEU A 70 3.53 -1.41 10.82
N SER A 71 2.22 -1.29 11.05
CA SER A 71 1.57 -1.82 12.24
C SER A 71 1.34 -3.32 12.07
N ARG A 72 2.01 -4.13 12.88
CA ARG A 72 1.96 -5.59 12.80
C ARG A 72 0.97 -6.14 13.81
N GLY A 73 0.01 -6.94 13.33
CA GLY A 73 -0.87 -7.78 14.13
C GLY A 73 -0.38 -9.22 14.16
N LYS A 74 -1.20 -10.11 14.77
CA LYS A 74 -0.87 -11.55 14.93
C LYS A 74 -0.83 -12.33 13.61
N SER A 75 -1.64 -11.95 12.63
CA SER A 75 -1.77 -12.65 11.35
C SER A 75 -1.90 -11.72 10.15
N SER A 76 -1.83 -10.41 10.37
CA SER A 76 -1.94 -9.39 9.33
C SER A 76 -1.10 -8.18 9.72
N ALA A 77 -0.60 -7.46 8.73
CA ALA A 77 0.03 -6.17 8.93
C ALA A 77 -0.81 -5.09 8.26
N MET A 78 -0.79 -3.88 8.79
CA MET A 78 -1.50 -2.75 8.22
C MET A 78 -0.70 -1.47 8.36
N PHE A 79 -0.87 -0.55 7.43
CA PHE A 79 -0.29 0.78 7.53
C PHE A 79 -1.28 1.82 7.01
N SER A 80 -1.14 3.04 7.52
CA SER A 80 -2.02 4.15 7.11
C SER A 80 -1.45 4.78 5.85
N ALA A 81 -2.15 4.62 4.74
CA ALA A 81 -1.74 5.13 3.43
C ALA A 81 -2.75 6.14 2.88
N LYS A 82 -3.54 6.77 3.74
CA LYS A 82 -4.65 7.63 3.34
C LYS A 82 -4.21 8.72 2.36
N THR A 83 -3.16 9.47 2.69
CA THR A 83 -2.60 10.52 1.83
C THR A 83 -2.11 9.98 0.49
N PHE A 84 -1.60 8.75 0.46
CA PHE A 84 -1.18 8.10 -0.78
C PHE A 84 -2.37 7.69 -1.65
N LEU A 85 -3.43 7.15 -1.05
CA LEU A 85 -4.68 6.81 -1.75
C LEU A 85 -5.38 8.07 -2.30
N GLU A 86 -5.36 9.16 -1.53
CA GLU A 86 -5.80 10.48 -1.99
C GLU A 86 -4.93 11.01 -3.13
N TYR A 87 -3.60 10.82 -3.08
CA TYR A 87 -2.66 11.22 -4.13
C TYR A 87 -2.91 10.51 -5.46
N ILE A 88 -3.13 9.18 -5.43
CA ILE A 88 -3.43 8.41 -6.66
C ILE A 88 -4.89 8.56 -7.10
N GLY A 89 -5.74 9.23 -6.32
CA GLY A 89 -7.18 9.37 -6.62
C GLY A 89 -7.98 8.08 -6.47
N TYR A 90 -7.54 7.13 -5.65
CA TYR A 90 -8.24 5.87 -5.44
C TYR A 90 -9.52 6.06 -4.61
N ASP A 91 -10.63 5.44 -5.03
CA ASP A 91 -11.87 5.41 -4.25
C ASP A 91 -11.78 4.40 -3.12
N TYR A 92 -11.37 4.86 -1.93
CA TYR A 92 -11.42 4.06 -0.70
C TYR A 92 -12.78 4.15 0.00
N SER A 93 -13.89 4.44 -0.69
CA SER A 93 -15.21 4.42 -0.03
C SER A 93 -15.62 3.00 0.41
N GLU A 94 -15.11 1.98 -0.27
CA GLU A 94 -15.34 0.57 0.04
C GLU A 94 -14.05 -0.17 0.38
N THR A 95 -14.16 -1.21 1.21
CA THR A 95 -13.02 -2.08 1.51
C THR A 95 -12.88 -3.12 0.40
N ARG A 96 -11.77 -3.11 -0.34
CA ARG A 96 -11.51 -4.02 -1.46
C ARG A 96 -10.18 -4.73 -1.31
N ALA A 97 -10.13 -5.99 -1.69
CA ALA A 97 -8.93 -6.81 -1.66
C ALA A 97 -8.43 -7.08 -3.08
N PHE A 98 -7.16 -6.82 -3.31
CA PHE A 98 -6.49 -7.03 -4.58
C PHE A 98 -5.43 -8.12 -4.43
N PRO A 99 -5.29 -9.01 -5.43
CA PRO A 99 -4.17 -9.93 -5.46
C PRO A 99 -2.87 -9.13 -5.56
N ALA A 100 -1.87 -9.58 -4.83
CA ALA A 100 -0.54 -9.00 -4.84
C ALA A 100 0.45 -10.04 -5.35
N GLN A 101 1.54 -9.58 -5.95
CA GLN A 101 2.63 -10.42 -6.41
C GLN A 101 3.90 -9.97 -5.71
N TRP A 102 4.59 -10.93 -5.09
CA TRP A 102 5.89 -10.64 -4.52
C TRP A 102 6.95 -10.78 -5.61
N ASN A 103 7.68 -9.69 -5.85
CA ASN A 103 8.81 -9.66 -6.75
C ASN A 103 10.07 -9.93 -5.93
N GLU A 104 10.62 -11.15 -6.06
CA GLU A 104 11.82 -11.58 -5.33
C GLU A 104 13.09 -10.85 -5.80
N GLU A 105 13.16 -10.45 -7.07
CA GLU A 105 14.32 -9.77 -7.66
C GLU A 105 14.49 -8.35 -7.10
N GLU A 106 13.39 -7.60 -7.00
CA GLU A 106 13.39 -6.24 -6.46
C GLU A 106 13.05 -6.17 -4.96
N GLY A 107 12.63 -7.30 -4.38
CA GLY A 107 12.24 -7.42 -2.98
C GLY A 107 11.06 -6.54 -2.63
N MET A 108 10.06 -6.44 -3.51
CA MET A 108 8.90 -5.57 -3.35
C MET A 108 7.58 -6.29 -3.64
N LEU A 109 6.51 -5.84 -2.99
CA LEU A 109 5.17 -6.39 -3.20
C LEU A 109 4.40 -5.51 -4.19
N GLU A 110 4.13 -6.02 -5.38
CA GLU A 110 3.39 -5.33 -6.42
C GLU A 110 1.89 -5.67 -6.37
N VAL A 111 1.05 -4.66 -6.58
CA VAL A 111 -0.40 -4.77 -6.59
C VAL A 111 -0.91 -3.99 -7.80
N GLU A 112 -1.66 -4.66 -8.66
CA GLU A 112 -2.32 -4.00 -9.78
C GLU A 112 -3.74 -3.61 -9.37
N ILE A 113 -4.10 -2.35 -9.59
CA ILE A 113 -5.44 -1.85 -9.29
C ILE A 113 -6.18 -1.58 -10.60
N PRO A 114 -7.38 -2.15 -10.80
CA PRO A 114 -8.25 -1.83 -11.93
C PRO A 114 -8.60 -0.35 -11.97
N ILE A 115 -8.54 0.26 -13.15
CA ILE A 115 -8.85 1.68 -13.38
C ILE A 115 -10.26 2.08 -12.92
N GLU A 116 -11.18 1.13 -12.91
CA GLU A 116 -12.59 1.28 -12.46
C GLU A 116 -12.72 1.73 -11.00
N HIS A 117 -11.67 1.59 -10.20
CA HIS A 117 -11.67 1.92 -8.78
C HIS A 117 -11.02 3.28 -8.48
N PHE A 118 -10.54 3.97 -9.50
CA PHE A 118 -10.04 5.33 -9.35
C PHE A 118 -11.22 6.29 -9.50
N LYS A 119 -11.33 7.26 -8.58
CA LYS A 119 -12.27 8.36 -8.77
C LYS A 119 -11.79 9.11 -9.99
N GLY A 120 -12.53 8.97 -11.10
CA GLY A 120 -12.29 9.75 -12.30
C GLY A 120 -12.41 11.23 -11.98
N LYS A 121 -11.28 11.87 -11.66
CA LYS A 121 -11.02 13.30 -11.77
C LYS A 121 -9.56 13.60 -11.42
N GLN A 122 -8.84 13.97 -12.47
CA GLN A 122 -7.76 14.94 -12.50
C GLN A 122 -6.63 14.72 -11.51
N GLN A 123 -5.47 14.37 -12.08
CA GLN A 123 -4.21 15.08 -11.85
C GLN A 123 -4.42 16.40 -11.09
N ALA A 124 -4.49 16.34 -9.76
CA ALA A 124 -4.15 17.47 -8.93
C ALA A 124 -2.63 17.54 -8.98
N ARG A 125 -2.19 18.06 -10.13
CA ARG A 125 -1.03 18.90 -10.41
C ARG A 125 -0.39 19.47 -9.12
N PHE A 126 0.25 18.62 -8.32
CA PHE A 126 1.13 19.07 -7.26
C PHE A 126 2.54 18.98 -7.81
N LEU A 127 3.06 20.18 -8.05
CA LEU A 127 4.39 20.48 -8.55
C LEU A 127 5.46 19.65 -7.84
N PRO A 128 6.57 19.30 -8.52
CA PRO A 128 7.75 18.76 -7.84
C PRO A 128 8.14 19.72 -6.71
N LEU A 129 8.35 19.16 -5.51
CA LEU A 129 8.79 19.86 -4.31
C LEU A 129 10.28 20.30 -4.39
N GLU A 130 10.74 20.66 -5.57
CA GLU A 130 12.07 21.18 -5.84
C GLU A 130 11.96 22.44 -6.68
N THR A 131 11.93 23.59 -6.00
CA THR A 131 12.76 24.78 -6.26
C THR A 131 12.36 25.83 -5.23
N GLN A 132 12.98 25.79 -4.05
CA GLN A 132 13.11 27.03 -3.29
C GLN A 132 14.12 27.89 -4.05
N PRO A 133 13.75 29.07 -4.61
CA PRO A 133 14.77 30.01 -5.05
C PRO A 133 15.53 30.50 -3.81
N PRO A 134 16.86 30.67 -3.88
CA PRO A 134 17.62 31.18 -2.75
C PRO A 134 17.09 32.57 -2.38
N LEU A 135 16.82 32.73 -1.08
CA LEU A 135 16.49 34.00 -0.44
C LEU A 135 17.48 35.07 -0.93
N LYS A 136 17.04 35.99 -1.79
CA LYS A 136 17.81 37.20 -2.10
C LYS A 136 17.75 38.11 -0.87
N ILE A 137 18.74 37.98 0.00
CA ILE A 137 19.06 38.99 1.01
C ILE A 137 19.39 40.27 0.25
N ARG A 138 18.45 41.24 0.26
CA ARG A 138 18.74 42.60 -0.18
C ARG A 138 19.49 43.29 0.94
N ALA A 139 20.80 43.45 0.74
CA ALA A 139 21.57 44.47 1.43
C ALA A 139 21.26 45.84 0.80
N LYS A 140 20.80 46.79 1.62
CA LYS A 140 21.18 48.20 1.55
C LYS A 140 20.77 48.91 2.83
#